data_AF-A0A816Z7E2-F1
#
_entry.id   AF-A0A816Z7E2-F1
#
_cell.length_a   1.000
_cell.length_b   1.000
_cell.length_c   1.000
_cell.angle_alpha   90.00
_cell.angle_beta   90.00
_cell.angle_gamma   90.00
#
_symmetry.space_group_name_H-M   'P 1'
#
loop_
_entity.id
_entity.type
_entity.pdbx_description
1 polymer ?
#
loop_
_entity_poly.entity_id
_entity_poly.type
_entity_poly.pdbx_seq_one_letter_code
_entity_poly.pdbx_strand_id
1 'polypeptide(L)'
;MFRTKRKEHHHIIQTLGQMQTDVKRYKAVQMLMDQIFKVLNSSRLALTSAGFVPSVSPFPTEETVREQLSLLLENVLFIGDLALFFPDVFHRFYDKDQQRRILTSWSYSFAVETEFYDAKSLEILSLMAQELNLIEKSATFHNPYVFNEKDKQKKNIVSAENQQEQVQKKKAKEKIKKKRGPGLSGSRTDL
;
A
#
# COMPACT_ATOMS: atom_id res chain seq x y z
N MET A 1 -12.51 13.81 -10.68
CA MET A 1 -12.77 12.61 -9.86
C MET A 1 -11.49 11.82 -9.58
N PHE A 2 -10.79 11.36 -10.62
CA PHE A 2 -9.55 10.56 -10.54
C PHE A 2 -8.50 11.05 -9.53
N ARG A 3 -8.14 12.35 -9.53
CA ARG A 3 -7.14 12.91 -8.59
C ARG A 3 -7.54 12.78 -7.12
N THR A 4 -8.83 12.91 -6.81
CA THR A 4 -9.35 12.75 -5.45
C THR A 4 -9.21 11.29 -5.02
N LYS A 5 -9.63 10.36 -5.87
CA LYS A 5 -9.48 8.92 -5.64
C LYS A 5 -8.03 8.50 -5.46
N ARG A 6 -7.10 9.08 -6.21
CA ARG A 6 -5.66 8.82 -6.00
C ARG A 6 -5.14 9.27 -4.66
N LYS A 7 -5.61 10.40 -4.12
CA LYS A 7 -5.25 10.82 -2.76
C LYS A 7 -5.79 9.84 -1.71
N GLU A 8 -7.03 9.37 -1.88
CA GLU A 8 -7.63 8.34 -1.01
C GLU A 8 -6.82 7.04 -1.04
N HIS A 9 -6.48 6.54 -2.24
CA HIS A 9 -5.66 5.33 -2.40
C HIS A 9 -4.29 5.49 -1.73
N HIS A 10 -3.64 6.64 -1.90
CA HIS A 10 -2.35 6.90 -1.26
C HIS A 10 -2.47 6.91 0.27
N HIS A 11 -3.55 7.49 0.82
CA HIS A 11 -3.82 7.45 2.25
C HIS A 11 -4.05 6.02 2.76
N ILE A 12 -4.72 5.18 1.98
CA ILE A 12 -4.90 3.75 2.30
C ILE A 12 -3.54 3.05 2.35
N ILE A 13 -2.66 3.24 1.36
CA ILE A 13 -1.30 2.66 1.34
C ILE A 13 -0.51 3.09 2.58
N GLN A 14 -0.55 4.39 2.93
CA GLN A 14 0.13 4.89 4.14
C GLN A 14 -0.40 4.24 5.41
N THR A 15 -1.73 4.13 5.55
CA THR A 15 -2.38 3.51 6.70
C THR A 15 -2.00 2.04 6.83
N LEU A 16 -2.03 1.30 5.72
CA LEU A 16 -1.61 -0.11 5.69
C LEU A 16 -0.15 -0.25 6.10
N GLY A 17 0.74 0.61 5.60
CA GLY A 17 2.16 0.61 5.96
C GLY A 17 2.48 0.97 7.42
N GLN A 18 1.56 1.61 8.15
CA GLN A 18 1.69 1.95 9.56
C GLN A 18 1.14 0.88 10.51
N MET A 19 0.48 -0.17 9.99
CA MET A 19 -0.06 -1.24 10.82
C MET A 19 1.04 -2.03 11.52
N GLN A 20 0.95 -2.15 12.85
CA GLN A 20 1.96 -2.80 13.70
C GLN A 20 2.02 -4.32 13.54
N THR A 21 0.90 -4.98 13.24
CA THR A 21 0.84 -6.44 13.13
C THR A 21 0.86 -6.87 11.68
N ASP A 22 1.93 -7.57 11.28
CA ASP A 22 2.09 -8.07 9.90
C ASP A 22 0.92 -8.96 9.46
N VAL A 23 0.38 -9.80 10.35
CA VAL A 23 -0.79 -10.65 10.07
C VAL A 23 -2.05 -9.83 9.75
N LYS A 24 -2.28 -8.73 10.49
CA LYS A 24 -3.44 -7.85 10.25
C LYS A 24 -3.25 -7.06 8.96
N ARG A 25 -2.03 -6.55 8.71
CA ARG A 25 -1.67 -5.85 7.47
C ARG A 25 -1.89 -6.77 6.27
N TYR A 26 -1.37 -7.99 6.33
CA TYR A 26 -1.55 -9.01 5.31
C TYR A 26 -3.04 -9.25 5.00
N LYS A 27 -3.86 -9.49 6.03
CA LYS A 27 -5.29 -9.74 5.85
C LYS A 27 -6.02 -8.53 5.25
N ALA A 28 -5.69 -7.32 5.70
CA ALA A 28 -6.29 -6.09 5.18
C ALA A 28 -5.94 -5.86 3.70
N VAL A 29 -4.66 -6.01 3.34
CA VAL A 29 -4.19 -5.93 1.94
C VAL A 29 -4.89 -7.00 1.09
N GLN A 30 -5.00 -8.23 1.59
CA GLN A 30 -5.69 -9.31 0.87
C GLN A 30 -7.17 -9.00 0.61
N MET A 31 -7.92 -8.57 1.63
CA MET A 31 -9.33 -8.19 1.48
C MET A 31 -9.52 -7.05 0.49
N LEU A 32 -8.61 -6.09 0.50
CA LEU A 32 -8.61 -4.98 -0.44
C LEU A 32 -8.36 -5.46 -1.88
N MET A 33 -7.38 -6.33 -2.09
CA MET A 33 -7.11 -6.93 -3.41
C MET A 33 -8.33 -7.73 -3.90
N ASP A 34 -8.96 -8.54 -3.06
CA ASP A 34 -10.19 -9.27 -3.44
C ASP A 34 -11.29 -8.33 -3.94
N GLN A 35 -11.48 -7.18 -3.28
CA GLN A 35 -12.47 -6.20 -3.71
C GLN A 35 -12.09 -5.52 -5.03
N ILE A 36 -10.83 -5.13 -5.19
CA ILE A 36 -10.35 -4.48 -6.41
C ILE A 36 -10.50 -5.42 -7.62
N PHE A 37 -10.13 -6.69 -7.48
CA PHE A 37 -10.24 -7.67 -8.58
C PHE A 37 -11.70 -7.94 -8.97
N LYS A 38 -12.65 -7.90 -8.03
CA LYS A 38 -14.09 -7.96 -8.35
C LYS A 38 -14.53 -6.76 -9.19
N VAL A 39 -14.12 -5.55 -8.79
CA VAL A 39 -14.45 -4.32 -9.53
C VAL A 39 -13.82 -4.36 -10.92
N LEU A 40 -12.54 -4.71 -11.05
CA LEU A 40 -11.87 -4.85 -12.35
C LEU A 40 -12.59 -5.82 -13.28
N ASN A 41 -12.97 -7.00 -12.78
CA ASN A 41 -13.65 -7.97 -13.62
C ASN A 41 -15.04 -7.46 -14.06
N SER A 42 -15.78 -6.80 -13.17
CA SER A 42 -17.07 -6.19 -13.53
C SER A 42 -16.92 -5.09 -14.57
N SER A 43 -15.95 -4.19 -14.39
CA SER A 43 -15.68 -3.10 -15.34
C SER A 43 -15.19 -3.62 -16.68
N ARG A 44 -14.33 -4.66 -16.69
CA ARG A 44 -13.94 -5.37 -17.93
C ARG A 44 -15.15 -5.87 -18.69
N LEU A 45 -16.05 -6.59 -18.02
CA LEU A 45 -17.24 -7.16 -18.65
C LEU A 45 -18.15 -6.05 -19.20
N ALA A 46 -18.39 -4.99 -18.44
CA ALA A 46 -19.22 -3.87 -18.88
C ALA A 46 -18.63 -3.15 -20.09
N LEU A 47 -17.33 -2.82 -20.08
CA LEU A 47 -16.65 -2.14 -21.19
C LEU A 47 -16.61 -3.00 -22.46
N THR A 48 -16.33 -4.30 -22.30
CA THR A 48 -16.33 -5.24 -23.43
C THR A 48 -17.73 -5.41 -24.00
N SER A 49 -18.76 -5.48 -23.16
CA SER A 49 -20.16 -5.62 -23.59
C SER A 49 -20.68 -4.36 -24.29
N ALA A 50 -20.18 -3.19 -23.88
CA ALA A 50 -20.44 -1.92 -24.54
C ALA A 50 -19.65 -1.75 -25.86
N GLY A 51 -18.78 -2.71 -26.22
CA GLY A 51 -17.95 -2.64 -27.42
C GLY A 51 -16.90 -1.54 -27.38
N PHE A 52 -16.51 -1.07 -26.19
CA PHE A 52 -15.49 -0.04 -26.04
C PHE A 52 -14.09 -0.62 -26.25
N VAL A 53 -13.35 -0.07 -27.21
CA VAL A 53 -11.99 -0.47 -27.57
C VAL A 53 -11.05 0.71 -27.33
N PRO A 54 -10.03 0.58 -26.46
CA PRO A 54 -9.00 1.62 -26.26
C PRO A 54 -8.36 2.06 -27.57
N SER A 55 -7.93 3.33 -27.67
CA SER A 55 -7.33 3.95 -28.87
C SER A 55 -8.22 4.02 -30.14
N VAL A 56 -9.29 3.22 -30.25
CA VAL A 56 -10.16 3.16 -31.44
C VAL A 56 -11.50 3.83 -31.19
N SER A 57 -12.13 3.53 -30.06
CA SER A 57 -13.43 4.12 -29.70
C SER A 57 -13.26 5.57 -29.26
N PRO A 58 -14.20 6.47 -29.65
CA PRO A 58 -14.23 7.81 -29.08
C PRO A 58 -14.51 7.74 -27.57
N PHE A 59 -14.23 8.83 -26.86
CA PHE A 59 -14.55 8.93 -25.44
C PHE A 59 -16.05 8.67 -25.19
N PRO A 60 -16.43 7.82 -24.21
CA PRO A 60 -17.82 7.39 -24.08
C PRO A 60 -18.81 8.52 -23.76
N THR A 61 -19.92 8.58 -24.48
CA THR A 61 -21.04 9.50 -24.22
C THR A 61 -22.00 8.98 -23.16
N GLU A 62 -22.10 7.65 -23.02
CA GLU A 62 -22.90 6.99 -21.99
C GLU A 62 -22.22 7.12 -20.63
N GLU A 63 -22.97 7.64 -19.64
CA GLU A 63 -22.47 7.84 -18.28
C GLU A 63 -22.01 6.53 -17.65
N THR A 64 -22.78 5.47 -17.81
CA THR A 64 -22.46 4.14 -17.28
C THR A 64 -21.14 3.60 -17.82
N VAL A 65 -20.85 3.78 -19.12
CA VAL A 65 -19.59 3.35 -19.73
C VAL A 65 -18.42 4.19 -19.23
N ARG A 66 -18.59 5.52 -19.10
CA ARG A 66 -17.57 6.40 -18.50
C ARG A 66 -17.25 6.03 -17.06
N GLU A 67 -18.26 5.71 -16.26
CA GLU A 67 -18.06 5.29 -14.88
C GLU A 67 -17.26 4.00 -14.80
N GLN A 68 -17.59 2.99 -15.62
CA GLN A 68 -16.84 1.73 -15.65
C GLN A 68 -15.41 1.93 -16.14
N LEU A 69 -15.18 2.83 -17.10
CA LEU A 69 -13.85 3.21 -17.54
C LEU A 69 -13.06 3.87 -16.41
N SER A 70 -13.66 4.83 -15.68
CA SER A 70 -13.01 5.48 -14.53
C SER A 70 -12.67 4.47 -13.44
N LEU A 71 -13.61 3.58 -13.10
CA LEU A 71 -13.39 2.51 -12.12
C LEU A 71 -12.24 1.60 -12.55
N LEU A 72 -12.19 1.19 -13.81
CA LEU A 72 -11.11 0.35 -14.32
C LEU A 72 -9.75 1.05 -14.14
N LEU A 73 -9.62 2.28 -14.65
CA LEU A 73 -8.35 3.01 -14.61
C LEU A 73 -7.89 3.30 -13.17
N GLU A 74 -8.80 3.73 -12.30
CA GLU A 74 -8.47 3.98 -10.89
C GLU A 74 -7.97 2.72 -10.17
N ASN A 75 -8.59 1.57 -10.45
CA ASN A 75 -8.27 0.31 -9.80
C ASN A 75 -6.99 -0.34 -10.36
N VAL A 76 -6.70 -0.22 -11.66
CA VAL A 76 -5.44 -0.68 -12.26
C VAL A 76 -4.26 0.04 -11.64
N LEU A 77 -4.35 1.37 -11.51
CA LEU A 77 -3.29 2.15 -10.89
C LEU A 77 -3.14 1.84 -9.40
N PHE A 78 -4.23 1.51 -8.71
CA PHE A 78 -4.18 1.11 -7.31
C PHE A 78 -3.53 -0.27 -7.11
N ILE A 79 -3.78 -1.21 -8.02
CA ILE A 79 -3.02 -2.47 -8.06
C ILE A 79 -1.53 -2.21 -8.23
N GLY A 80 -1.15 -1.24 -9.07
CA GLY A 80 0.23 -0.80 -9.21
C GLY A 80 0.86 -0.38 -7.89
N ASP A 81 0.17 0.46 -7.12
CA ASP A 81 0.64 0.83 -5.79
C ASP A 81 0.76 -0.41 -4.87
N LEU A 82 -0.24 -1.29 -4.84
CA LEU A 82 -0.23 -2.45 -3.94
C LEU A 82 0.88 -3.45 -4.30
N ALA A 83 1.09 -3.72 -5.58
CA ALA A 83 2.14 -4.61 -6.07
C ALA A 83 3.53 -4.07 -5.73
N LEU A 84 3.71 -2.74 -5.81
CA LEU A 84 5.00 -2.12 -5.55
C LEU A 84 5.28 -1.95 -4.06
N PHE A 85 4.30 -1.53 -3.25
CA PHE A 85 4.48 -1.28 -1.81
C PHE A 85 4.41 -2.55 -0.97
N PHE A 86 3.62 -3.56 -1.38
CA PHE A 86 3.44 -4.81 -0.64
C PHE A 86 3.71 -6.05 -1.51
N PRO A 87 4.87 -6.15 -2.18
CA PRO A 87 5.12 -7.17 -3.20
C PRO A 87 4.99 -8.60 -2.64
N ASP A 88 5.47 -8.85 -1.42
CA ASP A 88 5.37 -10.17 -0.78
C ASP A 88 3.91 -10.64 -0.61
N VAL A 89 3.02 -9.71 -0.23
CA VAL A 89 1.60 -10.00 -0.04
C VAL A 89 0.91 -10.13 -1.40
N PHE A 90 1.25 -9.24 -2.33
CA PHE A 90 0.67 -9.21 -3.66
C PHE A 90 0.99 -10.49 -4.43
N HIS A 91 2.25 -10.91 -4.53
CA HIS A 91 2.67 -12.13 -5.22
C HIS A 91 2.02 -13.38 -4.64
N ARG A 92 1.90 -13.50 -3.30
CA ARG A 92 1.19 -14.62 -2.66
C ARG A 92 -0.28 -14.72 -3.07
N PHE A 93 -0.92 -13.58 -3.32
CA PHE A 93 -2.30 -13.50 -3.78
C PHE A 93 -2.42 -13.70 -5.30
N TYR A 94 -1.51 -13.13 -6.07
CA TYR A 94 -1.57 -13.02 -7.52
C TYR A 94 -1.05 -14.28 -8.23
N ASP A 95 0.10 -14.82 -7.81
CA ASP A 95 0.81 -15.88 -8.55
C ASP A 95 0.09 -17.22 -8.54
N LYS A 96 -0.77 -17.45 -7.54
CA LYS A 96 -1.47 -18.72 -7.37
C LYS A 96 -2.72 -18.87 -8.24
N ASP A 97 -3.21 -17.78 -8.83
CA ASP A 97 -4.47 -17.76 -9.57
C ASP A 97 -4.26 -17.22 -10.99
N GLN A 98 -4.39 -18.11 -11.96
CA GLN A 98 -4.24 -17.77 -13.37
C GLN A 98 -5.25 -16.72 -13.84
N GLN A 99 -6.48 -16.71 -13.30
CA GLN A 99 -7.49 -15.73 -13.69
C GLN A 99 -7.12 -14.33 -13.24
N ARG A 100 -6.49 -14.20 -12.07
CA ARG A 100 -5.93 -12.92 -11.60
C ARG A 100 -4.84 -12.44 -12.53
N ARG A 101 -3.94 -13.32 -12.95
CA ARG A 101 -2.88 -12.97 -13.91
C ARG A 101 -3.42 -12.47 -15.24
N ILE A 102 -4.38 -13.20 -15.81
CA ILE A 102 -5.03 -12.83 -17.07
C ILE A 102 -5.75 -11.49 -16.93
N LEU A 103 -6.52 -11.31 -15.85
CA LEU A 103 -7.25 -10.06 -15.63
C LEU A 103 -6.31 -8.87 -15.46
N THR A 104 -5.23 -9.00 -14.71
CA THR A 104 -4.24 -7.93 -14.52
C THR A 104 -3.53 -7.60 -15.82
N SER A 105 -3.10 -8.61 -16.59
CA SER A 105 -2.47 -8.41 -17.90
C SER A 105 -3.40 -7.66 -18.85
N TRP A 106 -4.66 -8.13 -18.98
CA TRP A 106 -5.68 -7.45 -19.79
C TRP A 106 -5.92 -6.01 -19.33
N SER A 107 -6.10 -5.80 -18.02
CA SER A 107 -6.43 -4.47 -17.48
C SER A 107 -5.26 -3.51 -17.61
N TYR A 108 -4.02 -3.99 -17.47
CA TYR A 108 -2.82 -3.19 -17.71
C TYR A 108 -2.74 -2.72 -19.16
N SER A 109 -2.81 -3.65 -20.12
CA SER A 109 -2.73 -3.30 -21.55
C SER A 109 -3.85 -2.35 -21.94
N PHE A 110 -5.10 -2.67 -21.56
CA PHE A 110 -6.25 -1.81 -21.81
C PHE A 110 -6.01 -0.40 -21.28
N ALA A 111 -5.56 -0.29 -20.02
CA ALA A 111 -5.42 1.00 -19.36
C ALA A 111 -4.29 1.85 -19.97
N VAL A 112 -3.17 1.24 -20.37
CA VAL A 112 -2.07 1.92 -21.07
C VAL A 112 -2.52 2.42 -22.44
N GLU A 113 -3.24 1.59 -23.20
CA GLU A 113 -3.78 1.94 -24.53
C GLU A 113 -4.85 3.05 -24.50
N THR A 114 -5.36 3.41 -23.33
CA THR A 114 -6.29 4.56 -23.23
C THR A 114 -5.61 5.92 -23.27
N GLU A 115 -4.30 5.99 -22.96
CA GLU A 115 -3.53 7.23 -22.89
C GLU A 115 -4.07 8.29 -21.90
N PHE A 116 -4.94 7.94 -20.95
CA PHE A 116 -5.51 8.89 -19.98
C PHE A 116 -4.63 9.18 -18.76
N TYR A 117 -3.58 8.41 -18.55
CA TYR A 117 -2.69 8.58 -17.40
C TYR A 117 -1.69 9.70 -17.59
N ASP A 118 -1.38 10.41 -16.49
CA ASP A 118 -0.24 11.31 -16.46
C ASP A 118 1.08 10.54 -16.37
N ALA A 119 2.20 11.25 -16.63
CA ALA A 119 3.53 10.65 -16.64
C ALA A 119 3.88 9.87 -15.36
N LYS A 120 3.45 10.39 -14.19
CA LYS A 120 3.69 9.75 -12.90
C LYS A 120 2.88 8.45 -12.75
N SER A 121 1.64 8.44 -13.21
CA SER A 121 0.82 7.23 -13.21
C SER A 121 1.38 6.18 -14.16
N LEU A 122 1.85 6.59 -15.34
CA LEU A 122 2.54 5.70 -16.29
C LEU A 122 3.83 5.11 -15.71
N GLU A 123 4.59 5.89 -14.94
CA GLU A 123 5.78 5.39 -14.22
C GLU A 123 5.40 4.25 -13.25
N ILE A 124 4.35 4.44 -12.44
CA ILE A 124 3.84 3.39 -11.53
C ILE A 124 3.44 2.15 -12.32
N LEU A 125 2.71 2.30 -13.43
CA LEU A 125 2.29 1.18 -14.26
C LEU A 125 3.48 0.45 -14.90
N SER A 126 4.50 1.17 -15.36
CA SER A 126 5.73 0.59 -15.89
C SER A 126 6.49 -0.21 -14.83
N LEU A 127 6.63 0.34 -13.62
CA LEU A 127 7.26 -0.35 -12.50
C LEU A 127 6.46 -1.60 -12.10
N MET A 128 5.14 -1.50 -12.02
CA MET A 128 4.25 -2.64 -11.74
C MET A 128 4.38 -3.72 -12.80
N ALA A 129 4.37 -3.35 -14.08
CA ALA A 129 4.47 -4.29 -15.18
C ALA A 129 5.78 -5.07 -15.15
N GLN A 130 6.89 -4.40 -14.80
CA GLN A 130 8.16 -5.07 -14.55
C GLN A 130 8.08 -5.96 -13.31
N GLU A 131 7.63 -5.46 -12.15
CA GLU A 131 7.49 -6.23 -10.90
C GLU A 131 6.74 -7.55 -11.11
N LEU A 132 5.61 -7.49 -11.83
CA LEU A 132 4.72 -8.62 -12.10
C LEU A 132 5.12 -9.46 -13.33
N ASN A 133 6.21 -9.12 -14.01
CA ASN A 133 6.67 -9.76 -15.26
C ASN A 133 5.61 -9.75 -16.38
N LEU A 134 4.83 -8.67 -16.47
CA LEU A 134 3.94 -8.42 -17.61
C LEU A 134 4.73 -7.96 -18.84
N ILE A 135 5.87 -7.32 -18.60
CA ILE A 135 6.85 -6.93 -19.60
C ILE A 135 8.24 -7.40 -19.17
N GLU A 136 9.19 -7.38 -20.11
CA GLU A 136 10.58 -7.69 -19.80
C GLU A 136 11.13 -6.70 -18.76
N LYS A 137 11.81 -7.24 -17.75
CA LYS A 137 12.47 -6.44 -16.72
C LYS A 137 13.73 -5.81 -17.30
N SER A 138 13.90 -4.51 -17.09
CA SER A 138 15.19 -3.87 -17.34
C SER A 138 16.28 -4.52 -16.49
N ALA A 139 17.50 -4.64 -17.02
CA ALA A 139 18.65 -5.13 -16.27
C ALA A 139 18.94 -4.29 -15.00
N THR A 140 18.51 -3.03 -14.99
CA THR A 140 18.65 -2.10 -13.85
C THR A 140 17.37 -1.98 -13.03
N PHE A 141 16.36 -2.82 -13.26
CA PHE A 141 15.11 -2.74 -12.55
C PHE A 141 15.31 -2.99 -11.05
N HIS A 142 14.79 -2.06 -10.26
CA HIS A 142 14.69 -2.20 -8.82
C HIS A 142 13.40 -1.53 -8.36
N ASN A 143 12.58 -2.25 -7.59
CA ASN A 143 11.35 -1.68 -7.03
C ASN A 143 11.69 -0.69 -5.90
N PRO A 144 11.50 0.64 -6.11
CA PRO A 144 11.95 1.67 -5.18
C PRO A 144 11.18 1.67 -3.85
N TYR A 145 10.05 0.95 -3.78
CA TYR A 145 9.19 0.91 -2.61
C TYR A 145 9.57 -0.20 -1.62
N VAL A 146 10.40 -1.18 -2.04
CA VAL A 146 10.88 -2.29 -1.18
C VAL A 146 11.86 -1.79 -0.11
N PHE A 147 12.73 -0.83 -0.43
CA PHE A 147 13.66 -0.24 0.55
C PHE A 147 12.93 0.43 1.72
N ASN A 148 11.76 1.02 1.46
CA ASN A 148 10.96 1.66 2.50
C ASN A 148 10.41 0.67 3.54
N GLU A 149 10.10 -0.58 3.20
CA GLU A 149 9.61 -1.55 4.18
C GLU A 149 10.70 -1.98 5.16
N LYS A 150 11.92 -2.29 4.67
CA LYS A 150 13.03 -2.72 5.53
C LYS A 150 13.52 -1.59 6.43
N ASP A 151 13.55 -0.36 5.94
CA ASP A 151 13.95 0.80 6.75
C ASP A 151 12.84 1.28 7.70
N LYS A 152 11.55 1.11 7.34
CA LYS A 152 10.43 1.35 8.27
C LYS A 152 10.35 0.28 9.35
N GLN A 153 10.57 -1.01 9.02
CA GLN A 153 10.66 -2.08 10.02
C GLN A 153 11.82 -1.82 10.99
N LYS A 154 13.01 -1.42 10.50
CA LYS A 154 14.12 -0.99 11.36
C LYS A 154 13.75 0.21 12.24
N LYS A 155 13.12 1.25 11.69
CA LYS A 155 12.66 2.41 12.48
C LYS A 155 11.61 2.03 13.53
N ASN A 156 10.69 1.12 13.20
CA ASN A 156 9.65 0.64 14.11
C ASN A 156 10.25 -0.20 15.24
N ILE A 157 11.18 -1.11 14.96
CA ILE A 157 11.93 -1.88 15.97
C ILE A 157 12.68 -0.93 16.91
N VAL A 158 13.46 0.00 16.35
CA VAL A 158 14.21 1.00 17.14
C VAL A 158 13.27 1.87 17.98
N SER A 159 12.10 2.24 17.46
CA SER A 159 11.12 3.02 18.22
C SER A 159 10.43 2.22 19.33
N ALA A 160 10.18 0.92 19.13
CA ALA A 160 9.59 0.03 20.12
C ALA A 160 10.60 -0.28 21.25
N GLU A 161 11.86 -0.52 20.91
CA GLU A 161 12.96 -0.69 21.86
C GLU A 161 13.15 0.58 22.70
N ASN A 162 13.18 1.76 22.08
CA ASN A 162 13.27 3.04 22.79
C ASN A 162 12.08 3.28 23.74
N GLN A 163 10.86 2.90 23.36
CA GLN A 163 9.69 3.01 24.24
C GLN A 163 9.77 2.05 25.42
N GLN A 164 10.20 0.80 25.20
CA GLN A 164 10.41 -0.17 26.29
C GLN A 164 11.50 0.29 27.25
N GLU A 165 12.60 0.83 26.73
CA GLU A 165 13.72 1.34 27.55
C GLU A 165 13.30 2.56 28.39
N GLN A 166 12.48 3.47 27.83
CA GLN A 166 11.93 4.60 28.58
C GLN A 166 10.95 4.17 29.68
N VAL A 167 10.11 3.15 29.41
CA VAL A 167 9.19 2.59 30.42
C VAL A 167 9.96 1.90 31.54
N GLN A 168 11.04 1.17 31.23
CA GLN A 168 11.91 0.55 32.24
C GLN A 168 12.66 1.61 33.06
N LYS A 169 13.20 2.66 32.43
CA LYS A 169 13.86 3.80 33.13
C LYS A 169 12.89 4.55 34.05
N LYS A 170 11.63 4.74 33.65
CA LYS A 170 10.58 5.34 34.51
C LYS A 170 10.26 4.46 35.73
N LYS A 171 10.04 3.16 35.53
CA LYS A 171 9.80 2.19 36.61
C LYS A 171 10.99 2.09 37.58
N ALA A 172 12.22 2.15 37.08
CA ALA A 172 13.42 2.15 37.91
C ALA A 172 13.54 3.43 38.76
N LYS A 173 13.26 4.62 38.17
CA LYS A 173 13.26 5.90 38.89
C LYS A 173 12.18 5.95 39.98
N GLU A 174 10.99 5.41 39.73
CA GLU A 174 9.94 5.31 40.76
C GLU A 174 10.31 4.38 41.92
N LYS A 175 10.95 3.23 41.62
CA LYS A 175 11.44 2.31 42.66
C LYS A 175 12.54 2.94 43.52
N ILE A 176 13.42 3.76 42.94
CA ILE A 176 14.47 4.48 43.67
C ILE A 176 13.86 5.59 44.55
N LYS A 177 12.87 6.34 44.04
CA LYS A 177 12.16 7.37 44.83
C LYS A 177 11.41 6.78 46.02
N LYS A 178 10.77 5.62 45.89
CA LYS A 178 10.06 4.95 47.00
C LYS A 178 11.00 4.39 48.09
N LYS A 179 12.27 4.13 47.77
CA LYS A 179 13.28 3.66 48.75
C LYS A 179 13.94 4.78 49.56
N ARG A 180 13.82 6.04 49.13
CA ARG A 180 14.31 7.19 49.88
C ARG A 180 13.19 7.69 50.80
N GLY A 181 13.07 7.04 51.97
CA GLY A 181 12.26 7.57 53.07
C GLY A 181 12.83 8.88 53.62
N PRO A 182 12.11 9.60 54.50
CA PRO A 182 12.55 10.87 55.05
C PRO A 182 13.93 10.69 55.70
N GLY A 183 14.94 11.39 55.18
CA GLY A 183 16.25 11.41 55.79
C GLY A 183 16.14 12.12 57.13
N LEU A 184 16.36 11.39 58.23
CA LEU A 184 16.60 11.96 59.54
C LEU A 184 17.89 12.77 59.46
N SER A 185 17.79 14.04 59.04
CA SER A 185 18.85 15.02 59.26
C SER A 185 18.87 15.30 60.75
N GLY A 186 19.76 14.62 61.46
CA GLY A 186 20.12 14.99 62.82
C GLY A 186 20.68 16.41 62.82
N SER A 187 20.21 17.24 63.76
CA SER A 187 21.06 18.25 64.35
C SER A 187 20.88 18.24 65.86
N ARG A 188 22.05 18.16 66.50
CA ARG A 188 22.38 18.06 67.91
C ARG A 188 22.09 19.37 68.65
N THR A 189 21.71 19.20 69.92
CA THR A 189 22.13 19.88 71.17
C THR A 189 22.45 21.38 71.22
N ASP A 190 22.35 21.87 72.47
CA ASP A 190 22.86 23.13 73.05
C ASP A 190 21.83 24.27 73.03
N LEU A 191 21.44 24.92 74.13
CA LEU A 191 21.93 25.06 75.52
C LEU A 191 20.76 25.47 76.41
#